data_AF-E5RFZ1-F1
#
_entry.id   AF-E5RFZ1-F1
#
_cell.length_a   1.000
_cell.length_b   1.000
_cell.length_c   1.000
_cell.angle_alpha   90.00
_cell.angle_beta   90.00
_cell.angle_gamma   90.00
#
_symmetry.space_group_name_H-M   'P 1'
#
loop_
_entity.id
_entity.type
_entity.pdbx_description
1 polymer ?
#
loop_
_entity_poly.entity_id
_entity_poly.type
_entity_poly.pdbx_seq_one_letter_code
_entity_poly.pdbx_strand_id
1 'polypeptide(L)'
;MLRVLVGAVLPAMLLAAPPPINKLALFPDKSAWCEAKNITQIVGHSGCEAKSIQNRACLGQCFSYSVPNTFPQSTESLVHCDSCMPAQSMWEIVTLECPGHEEVPRVDKLVEKILHCSCQACGKEPSHEGLSVYVQGEDGPGSQPGTHPHPHPHPHPGGQTPE
;
A
#
# COMPACT_ATOMS: atom_id res chain seq x y z
N MET A 1 26.90 -47.23 -33.26
CA MET A 1 25.87 -47.03 -32.22
C MET A 1 26.02 -45.62 -31.67
N LEU A 2 25.38 -44.63 -32.29
CA LEU A 2 25.49 -43.20 -31.93
C LEU A 2 24.32 -42.86 -30.99
N ARG A 3 24.60 -42.65 -29.70
CA ARG A 3 23.59 -42.28 -28.69
C ARG A 3 23.35 -40.77 -28.75
N VAL A 4 22.20 -40.37 -29.28
CA VAL A 4 21.71 -38.99 -29.24
C VAL A 4 21.21 -38.69 -27.84
N LEU A 5 21.88 -37.77 -27.13
CA LEU A 5 21.41 -37.23 -25.86
C LEU A 5 20.37 -36.13 -26.17
N VAL A 6 19.09 -36.46 -26.04
CA VAL A 6 18.00 -35.49 -26.10
C VAL A 6 17.97 -34.73 -24.78
N GLY A 7 18.50 -33.50 -24.76
CA GLY A 7 18.40 -32.60 -23.62
C GLY A 7 16.96 -32.15 -23.43
N ALA A 8 16.38 -32.42 -22.27
CA ALA A 8 15.06 -31.93 -21.90
C ALA A 8 15.13 -30.42 -21.61
N VAL A 9 14.67 -29.60 -22.55
CA VAL A 9 14.42 -28.18 -22.31
C VAL A 9 13.06 -28.08 -21.63
N LEU A 10 13.03 -27.93 -20.30
CA LEU A 10 11.78 -27.59 -19.61
C LEU A 10 11.40 -26.15 -19.97
N PRO A 11 10.25 -25.89 -20.61
CA PRO A 11 9.76 -24.54 -20.79
C PRO A 11 9.36 -24.00 -19.42
N ALA A 12 10.10 -23.00 -18.93
CA ALA A 12 9.68 -22.22 -17.78
C ALA A 12 8.43 -21.42 -18.18
N MET A 13 7.26 -21.93 -17.81
CA MET A 13 6.01 -21.18 -17.90
C MET A 13 6.09 -20.02 -16.89
N LEU A 14 6.39 -18.81 -17.36
CA LEU A 14 6.25 -17.62 -16.55
C LEU A 14 4.75 -17.41 -16.25
N LEU A 15 4.33 -17.71 -15.02
CA LEU A 15 3.04 -17.29 -14.49
C LEU A 15 3.09 -15.78 -14.26
N ALA A 16 2.76 -15.00 -15.30
CA ALA A 16 2.50 -13.58 -15.14
C ALA A 16 1.19 -13.40 -14.35
N ALA A 17 1.22 -12.59 -13.29
CA ALA A 17 0.00 -12.24 -12.56
C ALA A 17 -1.01 -11.58 -13.52
N PRO A 18 -2.31 -11.87 -13.38
CA PRO A 18 -3.32 -11.29 -14.24
C PRO A 18 -3.27 -9.75 -14.13
N PRO A 19 -3.41 -9.03 -15.25
CA PRO A 19 -3.39 -7.57 -15.25
C PRO A 19 -4.54 -7.02 -14.39
N PRO A 20 -4.37 -5.83 -13.78
CA PRO A 20 -5.41 -5.22 -12.96
C PRO A 20 -6.71 -5.08 -13.77
N ILE A 21 -7.82 -5.49 -13.16
CA ILE A 21 -9.14 -5.51 -13.79
C ILE A 21 -9.65 -4.08 -13.92
N ASN A 22 -9.48 -3.49 -15.10
CA ASN A 22 -9.92 -2.12 -15.36
C ASN A 22 -11.35 -2.05 -15.92
N LYS A 23 -12.04 -3.18 -16.10
CA LYS A 23 -13.44 -3.26 -16.58
C LYS A 23 -14.21 -4.37 -15.87
N LEU A 24 -15.46 -4.09 -15.51
CA LEU A 24 -16.39 -5.10 -14.99
C LEU A 24 -17.15 -5.74 -16.14
N ALA A 25 -17.35 -7.06 -16.08
CA ALA A 25 -18.20 -7.77 -17.04
C ALA A 25 -19.66 -7.23 -17.04
N LEU A 26 -20.15 -6.79 -15.88
CA LEU A 26 -21.47 -6.19 -15.71
C LEU A 26 -21.57 -4.77 -16.30
N PHE A 27 -20.43 -4.06 -16.46
CA PHE A 27 -20.38 -2.69 -16.94
C PHE A 27 -19.20 -2.50 -17.91
N PRO A 28 -19.27 -3.09 -19.12
CA PRO A 28 -18.14 -3.10 -20.07
C PRO A 28 -17.77 -1.71 -20.61
N ASP A 29 -18.71 -0.77 -20.53
CA ASP A 29 -18.57 0.62 -20.99
C ASP A 29 -17.96 1.53 -19.93
N LYS A 30 -17.83 1.06 -18.69
CA LYS A 30 -17.18 1.80 -17.61
C LYS A 30 -15.79 1.21 -17.39
N SER A 31 -14.80 2.08 -17.29
CA SER A 31 -13.43 1.69 -16.97
C SER A 31 -12.97 2.36 -15.69
N ALA A 32 -12.35 1.57 -14.81
CA ALA A 32 -11.58 2.10 -13.70
C ALA A 32 -10.26 2.69 -14.21
N TRP A 33 -9.77 3.71 -13.52
CA TRP A 33 -8.46 4.31 -13.79
C TRP A 33 -7.83 4.79 -12.48
N CYS A 34 -6.50 4.76 -12.42
CA CYS A 34 -5.73 5.22 -11.27
C CYS A 34 -4.37 5.69 -11.74
N GLU A 35 -4.02 6.94 -11.41
CA GLU A 35 -2.83 7.62 -11.92
C GLU A 35 -2.02 8.25 -10.79
N ALA A 36 -0.70 8.21 -10.96
CA ALA A 36 0.23 8.96 -10.12
C ALA A 36 0.40 10.37 -10.70
N LYS A 37 -0.15 11.38 -10.01
CA LYS A 37 -0.09 12.78 -10.43
C LYS A 37 1.08 13.47 -9.75
N ASN A 38 1.89 14.19 -10.54
CA ASN A 38 3.02 14.97 -10.00
C ASN A 38 2.51 16.09 -9.10
N ILE A 39 3.15 16.25 -7.95
CA ILE A 39 2.91 17.31 -6.99
C ILE A 39 4.23 17.93 -6.54
N THR A 40 4.15 19.16 -6.05
CA THR A 40 5.24 19.79 -5.32
C THR A 40 4.88 19.78 -3.84
N GLN A 41 5.67 19.07 -3.03
CA GLN A 41 5.47 18.93 -1.58
C GLN A 41 6.46 19.82 -0.84
N ILE A 42 5.98 20.53 0.19
CA ILE A 42 6.84 21.33 1.07
C ILE A 42 7.19 20.49 2.30
N VAL A 43 8.49 20.29 2.53
CA VAL A 43 9.03 19.59 3.69
C VAL A 43 9.61 20.63 4.64
N GLY A 44 9.01 20.78 5.82
CA GLY A 44 9.42 21.78 6.82
C GLY A 44 9.70 21.17 8.19
N HIS A 45 10.52 21.86 8.97
CA HIS A 45 10.77 21.59 10.39
C HIS A 45 10.88 22.94 11.12
N SER A 46 10.41 23.01 12.37
CA SER A 46 10.49 24.25 13.16
C SER A 46 11.94 24.69 13.34
N GLY A 47 12.24 25.97 13.05
CA GLY A 47 13.61 26.49 13.14
C GLY A 47 14.51 26.12 11.96
N CYS A 48 13.95 25.49 10.91
CA CYS A 48 14.68 25.14 9.69
C CYS A 48 14.03 25.74 8.45
N GLU A 49 14.84 25.96 7.42
CA GLU A 49 14.39 26.36 6.10
C GLU A 49 13.66 25.21 5.42
N ALA A 50 12.41 25.45 5.01
CA ALA A 50 11.62 24.44 4.32
C ALA A 50 12.13 24.20 2.89
N LYS A 51 12.11 22.94 2.45
CA LYS A 51 12.48 22.55 1.08
C LYS A 51 11.26 22.12 0.28
N SER A 52 11.23 22.51 -0.99
CA SER A 52 10.22 22.08 -1.95
C SER A 52 10.74 20.89 -2.75
N ILE A 53 10.02 19.76 -2.74
CA ILE A 53 10.41 18.53 -3.44
C ILE A 53 9.34 18.10 -4.43
N GLN A 54 9.74 17.42 -5.51
CA GLN A 54 8.81 16.76 -6.43
C GLN A 54 8.37 15.42 -5.85
N ASN A 55 7.07 15.17 -5.79
CA ASN A 55 6.51 13.89 -5.36
C ASN A 55 5.31 13.53 -6.26
N ARG A 56 4.61 12.44 -5.96
CA ARG A 56 3.35 12.09 -6.62
C ARG A 56 2.24 11.89 -5.61
N ALA A 57 1.00 12.07 -6.04
CA ALA A 57 -0.22 11.71 -5.33
C ALA A 57 -1.05 10.77 -6.20
N CYS A 58 -1.70 9.78 -5.58
CA CYS A 58 -2.58 8.87 -6.30
C CYS A 58 -3.97 9.49 -6.48
N LEU A 59 -4.48 9.49 -7.72
CA LEU A 59 -5.80 9.98 -8.08
C LEU A 59 -6.46 9.01 -9.06
N GLY A 60 -7.70 8.63 -8.79
CA GLY A 60 -8.40 7.67 -9.65
C GLY A 60 -9.85 7.42 -9.28
N GLN A 61 -10.49 6.57 -10.08
CA GLN A 61 -11.82 6.03 -9.86
C GLN A 61 -11.74 4.51 -10.04
N CYS A 62 -11.84 3.79 -8.94
CA CYS A 62 -11.77 2.34 -8.89
C CYS A 62 -13.15 1.72 -8.63
N PHE A 63 -13.29 0.43 -8.89
CA PHE A 63 -14.58 -0.25 -8.74
C PHE A 63 -14.86 -0.68 -7.30
N SER A 64 -16.11 -0.54 -6.91
CA SER A 64 -16.66 -1.22 -5.74
C SER A 64 -18.06 -1.73 -6.08
N TYR A 65 -18.42 -2.88 -5.53
CA TYR A 65 -19.76 -3.46 -5.67
C TYR A 65 -20.09 -4.38 -4.50
N SER A 66 -21.37 -4.52 -4.21
CA SER A 66 -21.90 -5.47 -3.24
C SER A 66 -23.06 -6.21 -3.89
N VAL A 67 -23.05 -7.54 -3.78
CA VAL A 67 -24.14 -8.38 -4.24
C VAL A 67 -25.10 -8.64 -3.08
N PRO A 68 -26.42 -8.39 -3.25
CA PRO A 68 -27.38 -8.60 -2.17
C PRO A 68 -27.46 -10.09 -1.77
N ASN A 69 -27.63 -10.34 -0.47
CA ASN A 69 -27.77 -11.69 0.07
C ASN A 69 -29.19 -12.24 -0.17
N THR A 70 -29.31 -13.56 -0.36
CA THR A 70 -30.58 -14.28 -0.39
C THR A 70 -30.80 -15.07 0.91
N PHE A 71 -32.06 -15.37 1.24
CA PHE A 71 -32.40 -16.27 2.35
C PHE A 71 -33.24 -17.46 1.84
N PRO A 72 -32.87 -18.71 2.15
CA PRO A 72 -31.68 -19.12 2.89
C PRO A 72 -30.39 -18.84 2.08
N GLN A 73 -29.31 -18.49 2.78
CA GLN A 73 -28.06 -18.06 2.14
C GLN A 73 -27.34 -19.25 1.51
N SER A 74 -27.05 -19.16 0.21
CA SER A 74 -26.34 -20.21 -0.55
C SER A 74 -24.86 -19.91 -0.80
N THR A 75 -24.42 -18.66 -0.64
CA THR A 75 -23.04 -18.21 -0.85
C THR A 75 -22.63 -17.18 0.19
N GLU A 76 -21.33 -17.03 0.42
CA GLU A 76 -20.79 -15.93 1.24
C GLU A 76 -21.20 -14.56 0.68
N SER A 77 -21.30 -13.57 1.58
CA SER A 77 -21.59 -12.18 1.20
C SER A 77 -20.47 -11.63 0.32
N LEU A 78 -20.77 -11.36 -0.95
CA LEU A 78 -19.79 -10.87 -1.92
C LEU A 78 -19.74 -9.35 -1.93
N VAL A 79 -18.67 -8.80 -1.35
CA VAL A 79 -18.35 -7.37 -1.36
C VAL A 79 -16.95 -7.19 -1.96
N HIS A 80 -16.85 -6.35 -2.98
CA HIS A 80 -15.58 -5.98 -3.61
C HIS A 80 -15.37 -4.47 -3.48
N CYS A 81 -14.16 -4.06 -3.15
CA CYS A 81 -13.78 -2.65 -3.05
C CYS A 81 -12.34 -2.48 -3.46
N ASP A 82 -12.11 -1.65 -4.47
CA ASP A 82 -10.79 -1.12 -4.81
C ASP A 82 -10.73 0.40 -4.60
N SER A 83 -9.57 0.88 -4.18
CA SER A 83 -9.23 2.31 -4.08
C SER A 83 -7.91 2.60 -4.81
N CYS A 84 -7.74 3.84 -5.30
CA CYS A 84 -6.52 4.24 -6.00
C CYS A 84 -5.43 4.56 -4.97
N MET A 85 -4.47 3.64 -4.81
CA MET A 85 -3.46 3.68 -3.74
C MET A 85 -2.04 3.53 -4.31
N PRO A 86 -1.00 3.90 -3.53
CA PRO A 86 0.39 3.66 -3.91
C PRO A 86 0.63 2.17 -4.17
N ALA A 87 1.04 1.85 -5.40
CA ALA A 87 1.44 0.51 -5.83
C ALA A 87 2.93 0.26 -5.60
N GLN A 88 3.71 1.34 -5.63
CA GLN A 88 5.13 1.32 -5.32
C GLN A 88 5.53 2.66 -4.73
N SER A 89 6.21 2.63 -3.59
CA SER A 89 6.84 3.79 -2.98
C SER A 89 8.28 3.49 -2.57
N MET A 90 9.04 4.54 -2.31
CA MET A 90 10.38 4.46 -1.72
C MET A 90 10.55 5.56 -0.68
N TRP A 91 11.47 5.37 0.25
CA TRP A 91 11.81 6.41 1.24
C TRP A 91 12.99 7.25 0.73
N GLU A 92 12.84 8.56 0.80
CA GLU A 92 13.88 9.54 0.47
C GLU A 92 14.23 10.38 1.69
N ILE A 93 15.52 10.60 1.94
CA ILE A 93 15.99 11.51 2.99
C ILE A 93 16.09 12.91 2.43
N VAL A 94 15.41 13.85 3.08
CA VAL A 94 15.46 15.28 2.79
C VAL A 94 16.10 16.00 3.97
N THR A 95 17.35 16.43 3.80
CA THR A 95 18.07 17.26 4.78
C THR A 95 17.58 18.70 4.70
N LEU A 96 17.17 19.29 5.83
CA LEU A 96 16.80 20.70 5.97
C LEU A 96 17.91 21.46 6.70
N GLU A 97 18.17 22.71 6.32
CA GLU A 97 19.14 23.57 7.01
C GLU A 97 18.45 24.38 8.11
N CYS A 98 19.08 24.49 9.27
CA CYS A 98 18.50 25.10 10.47
C CYS A 98 19.36 26.28 10.95
N PRO A 99 19.26 27.45 10.29
CA PRO A 99 20.05 28.62 10.67
C PRO A 99 19.69 29.07 12.09
N GLY A 100 20.69 29.29 12.94
CA GLY A 100 20.51 29.73 14.33
C GLY A 100 20.55 28.62 15.38
N HIS A 101 20.67 27.35 14.99
CA HIS A 101 20.99 26.24 15.90
C HIS A 101 22.44 25.78 15.68
N GLU A 102 23.36 26.17 16.57
CA GLU A 102 24.79 25.83 16.45
C GLU A 102 25.06 24.33 16.65
N GLU A 103 24.35 23.67 17.58
CA GLU A 103 24.54 22.25 17.87
C GLU A 103 23.90 21.32 16.82
N VAL A 104 22.75 21.74 16.26
CA VAL A 104 21.99 20.96 15.27
C VAL A 104 21.69 21.84 14.06
N PRO A 105 22.69 22.08 13.19
CA PRO A 105 22.54 22.99 12.07
C PRO A 105 21.71 22.42 10.91
N ARG A 106 21.34 21.14 10.97
CA ARG A 106 20.60 20.44 9.93
C ARG A 106 19.77 19.29 10.49
N VAL A 107 18.62 19.03 9.88
CA VAL A 107 17.67 17.98 10.28
C VAL A 107 17.27 17.15 9.06
N ASP A 108 17.43 15.84 9.16
CA ASP A 108 17.00 14.89 8.13
C ASP A 108 15.53 14.48 8.34
N LYS A 109 14.76 14.50 7.27
CA LYS A 109 13.38 13.98 7.24
C LYS A 109 13.26 12.84 6.25
N LEU A 110 12.64 11.75 6.70
CA LEU A 110 12.25 10.66 5.82
C LEU A 110 10.91 11.00 5.16
N VAL A 111 10.89 11.02 3.84
CA VAL A 111 9.71 11.34 3.02
C VAL A 111 9.38 10.14 2.16
N GLU A 112 8.12 9.67 2.21
CA GLU A 112 7.63 8.65 1.30
C GLU A 112 7.44 9.25 -0.11
N LYS A 113 8.06 8.61 -1.10
CA LYS A 113 7.99 8.97 -2.51
C LYS A 113 7.13 7.97 -3.25
N ILE A 114 5.99 8.43 -3.76
CA ILE A 114 5.10 7.60 -4.56
C ILE A 114 5.67 7.50 -5.98
N LEU A 115 5.90 6.28 -6.44
CA LEU A 115 6.39 6.00 -7.80
C LEU A 115 5.22 5.62 -8.70
N HIS A 116 4.42 4.65 -8.29
CA HIS A 116 3.30 4.14 -9.07
C HIS A 116 2.04 4.05 -8.22
N CYS A 117 0.89 4.17 -8.88
CA CYS A 117 -0.43 4.01 -8.28
C CYS A 117 -1.22 2.95 -9.06
N SER A 118 -2.07 2.21 -8.37
CA SER A 118 -3.00 1.28 -9.00
C SER A 118 -4.28 1.14 -8.16
N CYS A 119 -5.36 0.67 -8.78
CA CYS A 119 -6.53 0.21 -8.05
C CYS A 119 -6.16 -1.05 -7.27
N GLN A 120 -6.33 -1.02 -5.95
CA GLN A 120 -5.99 -2.11 -5.04
C GLN A 120 -7.12 -2.28 -4.02
N ALA A 121 -7.24 -3.48 -3.45
CA ALA A 121 -8.25 -3.78 -2.45
C ALA A 121 -8.23 -2.75 -1.31
N CYS A 122 -9.39 -2.19 -1.00
CA CYS A 122 -9.55 -1.23 0.09
C CYS A 122 -9.04 -1.80 1.42
N GLY A 123 -8.40 -0.97 2.24
CA GLY A 123 -7.84 -1.39 3.53
C GLY A 123 -6.53 -2.18 3.44
N LYS A 124 -5.96 -2.34 2.24
CA LYS A 124 -4.58 -2.79 2.10
C LYS A 124 -3.65 -1.68 2.58
N GLU A 125 -2.86 -1.96 3.62
CA GLU A 125 -1.79 -1.06 4.05
C GLU A 125 -0.81 -0.85 2.88
N PRO A 126 -0.32 0.38 2.65
CA PRO A 126 0.73 0.62 1.67
C PRO A 126 1.92 -0.27 2.03
N SER A 127 2.28 -1.18 1.12
CA SER A 127 3.34 -2.15 1.36
C SER A 127 4.67 -1.42 1.53
N HIS A 128 5.11 -1.30 2.78
CA HIS A 128 6.48 -0.96 3.19
C HIS A 128 7.47 -2.06 2.74
N GLU A 129 7.50 -2.41 1.45
CA GLU A 129 8.55 -3.26 0.89
C GLU A 129 9.79 -2.38 0.71
N GLY A 130 10.54 -2.15 1.79
CA GLY A 130 11.81 -1.44 1.67
C GLY A 130 12.53 -0.96 2.90
N LEU A 131 12.09 -1.22 4.16
CA LEU A 131 12.91 -0.81 5.30
C LEU A 131 12.65 -1.61 6.59
N SER A 132 13.37 -2.73 6.74
CA SER A 132 13.87 -3.11 8.06
C SER A 132 14.98 -2.12 8.43
N VAL A 133 14.65 -1.00 9.07
CA VAL A 133 15.65 -0.22 9.80
C VAL A 133 16.06 -1.09 10.99
N TYR A 134 17.17 -1.82 10.88
CA TYR A 134 17.83 -2.34 12.05
C TYR A 134 18.36 -1.14 12.84
N VAL A 135 17.59 -0.69 13.83
CA VAL A 135 18.16 0.10 14.92
C VAL A 135 19.05 -0.87 15.69
N GLN A 136 20.34 -0.83 15.38
CA GLN A 136 21.36 -1.61 16.08
C GLN A 136 21.55 -0.97 17.46
N GLY A 137 20.71 -1.37 18.41
CA GLY A 137 20.93 -1.14 19.84
C GLY A 137 21.80 -2.28 20.38
N GLU A 138 22.98 -1.93 20.89
CA GLU A 138 23.89 -2.85 21.57
C GLU A 138 23.26 -3.47 22.84
N ASP A 139 23.48 -4.78 22.96
CA ASP A 139 23.60 -5.68 24.13
C ASP A 139 22.65 -5.62 25.34
N GLY A 140 21.93 -6.74 25.54
CA GLY A 140 21.35 -7.16 26.83
C GLY A 140 20.39 -8.37 26.71
N PRO A 141 20.58 -9.49 27.45
CA PRO A 141 20.06 -10.79 27.04
C PRO A 141 18.65 -11.14 27.57
N GLY A 142 17.84 -11.73 26.68
CA GLY A 142 16.97 -12.86 26.98
C GLY A 142 15.50 -12.56 27.31
N SER A 143 14.58 -13.01 26.44
CA SER A 143 13.45 -13.90 26.76
C SER A 143 12.56 -14.15 25.53
N GLN A 144 12.10 -15.39 25.40
CA GLN A 144 11.35 -15.99 24.27
C GLN A 144 9.91 -15.44 24.06
N PRO A 145 9.30 -15.71 22.89
CA PRO A 145 8.06 -15.08 22.45
C PRO A 145 6.80 -15.76 23.01
N GLY A 146 5.92 -14.96 23.62
CA GLY A 146 4.58 -15.38 24.05
C GLY A 146 3.53 -15.10 22.98
N THR A 147 2.96 -16.15 22.41
CA THR A 147 1.74 -16.17 21.61
C THR A 147 0.52 -15.86 22.48
N HIS A 148 -0.23 -14.81 22.19
CA HIS A 148 -1.64 -14.71 22.61
C HIS A 148 -2.51 -14.01 21.55
N PRO A 149 -3.59 -14.66 21.07
CA PRO A 149 -4.61 -14.03 20.24
C PRO A 149 -5.65 -13.36 21.15
N HIS A 150 -6.02 -12.10 20.86
CA HIS A 150 -7.21 -11.50 21.45
C HIS A 150 -8.28 -11.25 20.37
N PRO A 151 -9.43 -11.93 20.47
CA PRO A 151 -10.64 -11.57 19.76
C PRO A 151 -11.50 -10.60 20.60
N HIS A 152 -12.49 -9.99 19.93
CA HIS A 152 -13.81 -9.53 20.42
C HIS A 152 -14.20 -8.05 20.25
N PRO A 153 -15.53 -7.80 20.10
CA PRO A 153 -16.11 -6.86 19.14
C PRO A 153 -16.69 -5.61 19.82
N HIS A 154 -17.00 -4.59 19.03
CA HIS A 154 -17.84 -3.48 19.47
C HIS A 154 -19.30 -3.67 19.02
N PRO A 155 -20.29 -3.62 19.94
CA PRO A 155 -21.69 -3.54 19.59
C PRO A 155 -22.10 -2.07 19.34
N HIS A 156 -22.78 -1.82 18.22
CA HIS A 156 -23.56 -0.59 18.02
C HIS A 156 -24.94 -0.75 18.67
N PRO A 157 -25.40 0.19 19.51
CA PRO A 157 -26.78 0.21 19.95
C PRO A 157 -27.65 0.87 18.86
N GLY A 158 -28.74 0.19 18.51
CA GLY A 158 -29.79 0.73 17.67
C GLY A 158 -30.55 1.87 18.37
N GLY A 159 -30.92 2.87 17.60
CA GLY A 159 -31.93 3.87 17.94
C GLY A 159 -33.02 3.87 16.88
N GLN A 160 -34.23 3.47 17.27
CA GLN A 160 -35.46 3.64 16.51
C GLN A 160 -35.97 5.09 16.67
N THR A 161 -36.34 5.73 15.53
CA THR A 161 -37.52 6.59 15.18
C THR A 161 -38.25 7.40 16.27
N PRO A 162 -39.01 8.50 15.98
CA PRO A 162 -39.74 8.86 14.74
C PRO A 162 -39.55 10.34 14.28
N GLU A 163 -39.91 10.77 13.07
CA GLU A 163 -41.26 11.13 12.57
C GLU A 163 -41.26 11.19 11.03
#